data_AF-A0A924LP55-F1
#
_entry.id   AF-A0A924LP55-F1
#
_cell.length_a   1.000
_cell.length_b   1.000
_cell.length_c   1.000
_cell.angle_alpha   90.00
_cell.angle_beta   90.00
_cell.angle_gamma   90.00
#
_symmetry.space_group_name_H-M   'P 1'
#
loop_
_entity.id
_entity.type
_entity.pdbx_description
1 polymer ?
#
loop_
_entity_poly.entity_id
_entity_poly.type
_entity_poly.pdbx_seq_one_letter_code
_entity_poly.pdbx_strand_id
1 'polypeptide(L)'
;MPASTRGPGWPTSQRPLHEQHDVLLLDLDGVVYVGDAVVPRAAPALAAAVAAGARLAFVTNNASRTPDAVAEHLTRIGVAADAGDVVTSAQAAATVLADRLAVGSRVLVVGGEGLRAALPAVGLTPVTSGDDDPAAVVQGFSPDVGWAQLVEGCIAVRAGV
;
A
#
# COMPACT_ATOMS: atom_id res chain seq x y z
N MET A 1 -26.44 -30.85 4.44
CA MET A 1 -25.29 -29.98 4.72
C MET A 1 -24.30 -30.15 3.58
N PRO A 2 -23.92 -29.10 2.82
CA PRO A 2 -22.92 -29.30 1.78
C PRO A 2 -21.52 -29.37 2.41
N ALA A 3 -20.75 -30.34 1.92
CA ALA A 3 -19.45 -30.76 2.42
C ALA A 3 -18.40 -29.66 2.36
N SER A 4 -17.53 -29.59 3.38
CA SER A 4 -16.42 -28.65 3.40
C SER A 4 -15.34 -29.09 2.41
N THR A 5 -15.17 -28.33 1.33
CA THR A 5 -13.99 -28.43 0.46
C THR A 5 -12.83 -27.72 1.16
N ARG A 6 -12.19 -28.39 2.13
CA ARG A 6 -10.99 -27.87 2.79
C ARG A 6 -9.78 -28.10 1.90
N GLY A 7 -9.14 -27.01 1.48
CA GLY A 7 -7.80 -27.04 0.88
C GLY A 7 -6.73 -27.52 1.88
N PRO A 8 -5.47 -27.71 1.45
CA PRO A 8 -4.45 -28.43 2.20
C PRO A 8 -3.99 -27.65 3.44
N GLY A 9 -4.15 -28.21 4.64
CA GLY A 9 -3.32 -27.92 5.83
C GLY A 9 -3.29 -26.50 6.42
N TRP A 10 -3.96 -25.51 5.83
CA TRP A 10 -3.97 -24.14 6.35
C TRP A 10 -4.62 -24.12 7.74
N PRO A 11 -4.04 -23.40 8.72
CA PRO A 11 -4.68 -23.22 10.01
C PRO A 11 -6.09 -22.66 9.80
N THR A 12 -7.08 -23.34 10.38
CA THR A 12 -8.49 -22.93 10.29
C THR A 12 -8.96 -22.40 11.62
N SER A 13 -9.87 -21.45 11.59
CA SER A 13 -10.51 -20.94 12.79
C SER A 13 -11.85 -21.63 13.04
N GLN A 14 -12.16 -21.92 14.31
CA GLN A 14 -13.45 -22.47 14.75
C GLN A 14 -14.53 -21.38 14.93
N ARG A 15 -14.11 -20.12 15.02
CA ARG A 15 -14.97 -18.93 15.07
C ARG A 15 -14.60 -17.97 13.94
N PRO A 16 -15.50 -17.11 13.46
CA PRO A 16 -15.12 -16.03 12.55
C PRO A 16 -13.94 -15.21 13.10
N LEU A 17 -13.00 -14.81 12.23
CA LEU A 17 -11.80 -14.09 12.66
C LEU A 17 -12.13 -12.71 13.27
N HIS A 18 -13.20 -12.07 12.78
CA HIS A 18 -13.67 -10.79 13.31
C HIS A 18 -14.26 -10.88 14.72
N GLU A 19 -14.59 -12.08 15.22
CA GLU A 19 -15.00 -12.28 16.63
C GLU A 19 -13.81 -12.46 17.58
N GLN A 20 -12.60 -12.62 17.03
CA GLN A 20 -11.39 -12.92 17.79
C GLN A 20 -10.34 -11.81 17.71
N HIS A 21 -10.52 -10.87 16.77
CA HIS A 21 -9.59 -9.78 16.52
C HIS A 21 -10.38 -8.48 16.29
N ASP A 22 -9.96 -7.41 16.96
CA ASP A 22 -10.60 -6.09 16.88
C ASP A 22 -10.37 -5.40 15.52
N VAL A 23 -9.30 -5.81 14.82
CA VAL A 23 -8.87 -5.23 13.54
C VAL A 23 -8.45 -6.34 12.59
N LEU A 24 -8.89 -6.25 11.34
CA LEU A 24 -8.44 -7.11 10.25
C LEU A 24 -7.51 -6.32 9.34
N LEU A 25 -6.24 -6.74 9.26
CA LEU A 25 -5.28 -6.23 8.29
C LEU A 25 -5.37 -7.09 7.03
N LEU A 26 -5.88 -6.51 5.95
CA LEU A 26 -6.25 -7.22 4.74
C LEU A 26 -5.26 -6.88 3.63
N ASP A 27 -4.55 -7.89 3.14
CA ASP A 27 -3.89 -7.79 1.84
C ASP A 27 -4.94 -7.52 0.73
N LEU A 28 -4.49 -6.97 -0.41
CA LEU A 28 -5.37 -6.56 -1.50
C LEU A 28 -5.30 -7.50 -2.70
N ASP A 29 -4.18 -7.50 -3.42
CA ASP A 29 -3.98 -8.26 -4.65
C ASP A 29 -3.98 -9.77 -4.39
N GLY A 30 -4.99 -10.48 -4.90
CA GLY A 30 -5.19 -11.91 -4.66
C GLY A 30 -6.01 -12.24 -3.42
N VAL A 31 -6.39 -11.24 -2.61
CA VAL A 31 -7.16 -11.43 -1.37
C VAL A 31 -8.52 -10.73 -1.43
N VAL A 32 -8.54 -9.43 -1.69
CA VAL A 32 -9.78 -8.65 -1.86
C VAL A 32 -10.17 -8.56 -3.34
N TYR A 33 -9.21 -8.45 -4.24
CA TYR A 33 -9.45 -8.38 -5.70
C TYR A 33 -8.34 -9.08 -6.50
N VAL A 34 -8.63 -9.39 -7.77
CA VAL A 34 -7.65 -9.85 -8.77
C VAL A 34 -7.84 -8.98 -10.01
N GLY A 35 -6.89 -8.09 -10.29
CA GLY A 35 -7.08 -7.04 -11.28
C GLY A 35 -8.28 -6.16 -10.90
N ASP A 36 -9.23 -5.99 -11.81
CA ASP A 36 -10.45 -5.20 -11.56
C ASP A 36 -11.62 -6.00 -10.98
N ALA A 37 -11.44 -7.29 -10.71
CA ALA A 37 -12.50 -8.17 -10.22
C ALA A 37 -12.38 -8.41 -8.71
N VAL A 38 -13.48 -8.21 -7.98
CA VAL A 38 -13.56 -8.58 -6.55
C VAL A 38 -13.42 -10.10 -6.40
N VAL A 39 -12.64 -10.52 -5.39
CA VAL A 39 -12.57 -11.94 -5.01
C VAL A 39 -13.96 -12.40 -4.56
N PRO A 40 -14.47 -13.54 -5.07
CA PRO A 40 -15.80 -14.00 -4.70
C PRO A 40 -15.98 -14.06 -3.18
N ARG A 41 -17.10 -13.50 -2.70
CA ARG A 41 -17.48 -13.40 -1.28
C ARG A 41 -16.67 -12.41 -0.43
N ALA A 42 -15.63 -11.74 -0.95
CA ALA A 42 -14.85 -10.78 -0.17
C ALA A 42 -15.70 -9.62 0.34
N ALA A 43 -16.35 -8.86 -0.56
CA ALA A 43 -17.20 -7.73 -0.20
C ALA A 43 -18.28 -8.06 0.86
N PRO A 44 -19.15 -9.08 0.70
CA PRO A 44 -20.15 -9.40 1.72
C PRO A 44 -19.54 -9.92 3.03
N ALA A 45 -18.38 -10.59 3.00
CA ALA A 45 -17.72 -11.05 4.23
C ALA A 45 -17.12 -9.86 5.02
N LEU A 46 -16.52 -8.90 4.34
CA LEU A 46 -15.99 -7.68 4.94
C LEU A 46 -17.10 -6.81 5.52
N ALA A 47 -18.21 -6.64 4.77
CA ALA A 47 -19.38 -5.93 5.27
C ALA A 47 -19.97 -6.58 6.54
N ALA A 48 -20.02 -7.92 6.59
CA ALA A 48 -20.47 -8.64 7.78
C ALA A 48 -19.52 -8.45 8.98
N ALA A 49 -18.20 -8.43 8.74
CA ALA A 49 -17.22 -8.16 9.80
C ALA A 49 -17.37 -6.75 10.38
N VAL A 50 -17.56 -5.73 9.52
CA VAL A 50 -17.82 -4.34 9.95
C VAL A 50 -19.12 -4.24 10.72
N ALA A 51 -20.19 -4.88 10.25
CA ALA A 51 -21.48 -4.91 10.95
C ALA A 51 -21.39 -5.59 12.34
N ALA A 52 -20.44 -6.50 12.52
CA ALA A 52 -20.12 -7.14 13.80
C ALA A 52 -19.17 -6.32 14.68
N GLY A 53 -18.75 -5.13 14.24
CA GLY A 53 -17.92 -4.18 15.01
C GLY A 53 -16.41 -4.28 14.74
N ALA A 54 -15.95 -5.10 13.80
CA ALA A 54 -14.53 -5.14 13.44
C ALA A 54 -14.12 -3.92 12.63
N ARG A 55 -12.90 -3.44 12.86
CA ARG A 55 -12.25 -2.42 12.02
C ARG A 55 -11.47 -3.10 10.90
N LEU A 56 -11.47 -2.52 9.72
CA LEU A 56 -10.69 -3.00 8.59
C LEU A 56 -9.51 -2.05 8.34
N ALA A 57 -8.37 -2.61 7.96
CA ALA A 57 -7.30 -1.85 7.34
C ALA A 57 -6.79 -2.61 6.12
N PHE A 58 -6.73 -1.93 4.99
CA PHE A 58 -6.33 -2.47 3.70
C PHE A 58 -4.84 -2.20 3.49
N VAL A 59 -4.03 -3.24 3.52
CA VAL A 59 -2.58 -3.16 3.47
C VAL A 59 -2.11 -3.64 2.11
N THR A 60 -1.31 -2.84 1.41
CA THR A 60 -0.77 -3.21 0.10
C THR A 60 0.69 -2.85 -0.04
N ASN A 61 1.45 -3.73 -0.71
CA ASN A 61 2.83 -3.46 -1.09
C ASN A 61 2.95 -2.55 -2.33
N ASN A 62 1.84 -2.10 -2.90
CA ASN A 62 1.83 -1.24 -4.06
C ASN A 62 2.17 0.21 -3.69
N ALA A 63 3.27 0.72 -4.25
CA ALA A 63 3.75 2.09 -4.05
C ALA A 63 3.32 3.08 -5.15
N SER A 64 2.59 2.61 -6.17
CA SER A 64 2.24 3.43 -7.35
C SER A 64 1.05 4.34 -7.12
N ARG A 65 0.06 3.89 -6.32
CA ARG A 65 -1.22 4.56 -6.10
C ARG A 65 -1.25 5.24 -4.74
N THR A 66 -1.99 6.34 -4.66
CA THR A 66 -2.29 7.01 -3.39
C THR A 66 -3.32 6.21 -2.58
N PRO A 67 -3.40 6.41 -1.26
CA PRO A 67 -4.46 5.82 -0.43
C PRO A 67 -5.88 6.10 -0.97
N ASP A 68 -6.14 7.33 -1.42
CA ASP A 68 -7.43 7.72 -2.03
C ASP A 68 -7.75 6.89 -3.28
N ALA A 69 -6.78 6.71 -4.18
CA ALA A 69 -6.98 5.94 -5.40
C ALA A 69 -7.25 4.45 -5.12
N VAL A 70 -6.63 3.91 -4.07
CA VAL A 70 -6.89 2.53 -3.61
C VAL A 70 -8.28 2.42 -3.00
N ALA A 71 -8.67 3.35 -2.12
CA ALA A 71 -9.99 3.39 -1.50
C ALA A 71 -11.12 3.55 -2.53
N GLU A 72 -10.93 4.42 -3.54
CA GLU A 72 -11.87 4.58 -4.64
C GLU A 72 -12.03 3.28 -5.44
N HIS A 73 -10.93 2.58 -5.72
CA HIS A 73 -10.97 1.28 -6.39
C HIS A 73 -11.74 0.24 -5.58
N LEU A 74 -11.46 0.12 -4.27
CA LEU A 74 -12.19 -0.76 -3.35
C LEU A 74 -13.70 -0.47 -3.36
N THR A 75 -14.07 0.81 -3.27
CA THR A 75 -15.47 1.24 -3.29
C THR A 75 -16.14 0.85 -4.60
N ARG A 76 -15.45 1.03 -5.73
CA ARG A 76 -15.95 0.67 -7.07
C ARG A 76 -16.26 -0.82 -7.22
N ILE A 77 -15.50 -1.68 -6.55
CA ILE A 77 -15.71 -3.13 -6.55
C ILE A 77 -16.63 -3.62 -5.41
N GLY A 78 -17.29 -2.69 -4.71
CA GLY A 78 -18.29 -2.98 -3.69
C GLY A 78 -17.74 -3.19 -2.28
N VAL A 79 -16.49 -2.79 -2.00
CA VAL A 79 -15.88 -2.82 -0.68
C VAL A 79 -15.79 -1.38 -0.15
N ALA A 80 -16.60 -1.04 0.85
CA ALA A 80 -16.54 0.29 1.45
C ALA A 80 -15.16 0.51 2.11
N ALA A 81 -14.48 1.58 1.70
CA ALA A 81 -13.17 1.98 2.23
C ALA A 81 -12.96 3.47 2.02
N ASP A 82 -12.36 4.14 3.00
CA ASP A 82 -11.85 5.50 2.90
C ASP A 82 -10.31 5.49 2.84
N ALA A 83 -9.70 6.61 2.46
CA ALA A 83 -8.24 6.73 2.39
C ALA A 83 -7.54 6.42 3.74
N GLY A 84 -8.21 6.70 4.86
CA GLY A 84 -7.72 6.40 6.21
C GLY A 84 -7.68 4.91 6.55
N ASP A 85 -8.41 4.07 5.81
CA ASP A 85 -8.40 2.62 5.97
C ASP A 85 -7.24 1.97 5.20
N VAL A 86 -6.54 2.72 4.34
CA VAL A 86 -5.51 2.18 3.45
C VAL A 86 -4.10 2.46 3.97
N VAL A 87 -3.28 1.40 3.99
CA VAL A 87 -1.85 1.46 4.30
C VAL A 87 -1.06 0.91 3.11
N THR A 88 -0.26 1.78 2.50
CA THR A 88 0.56 1.47 1.33
C THR A 88 2.04 1.33 1.69
N SER A 89 2.80 0.63 0.86
CA SER A 89 4.27 0.59 0.98
C SER A 89 4.92 1.96 0.78
N ALA A 90 4.30 2.86 0.02
CA ALA A 90 4.78 4.23 -0.16
C ALA A 90 4.77 5.02 1.16
N GLN A 91 3.67 4.91 1.93
CA GLN A 91 3.59 5.49 3.28
C GLN A 91 4.63 4.87 4.22
N ALA A 92 4.79 3.53 4.18
CA ALA A 92 5.78 2.85 5.00
C ALA A 92 7.21 3.32 4.68
N ALA A 93 7.57 3.44 3.39
CA ALA A 93 8.87 3.94 2.96
C ALA A 93 9.09 5.39 3.39
N ALA A 94 8.09 6.26 3.26
CA ALA A 94 8.15 7.65 3.69
C ALA A 94 8.40 7.76 5.21
N THR A 95 7.69 6.98 6.03
CA THR A 95 7.92 6.94 7.49
C THR A 95 9.35 6.53 7.84
N VAL A 96 9.88 5.49 7.19
CA VAL A 96 11.27 5.04 7.43
C VAL A 96 12.29 6.14 7.07
N LEU A 97 12.04 6.92 6.03
CA LEU A 97 12.90 8.04 5.65
C LEU A 97 12.79 9.20 6.64
N ALA A 98 11.58 9.52 7.11
CA ALA A 98 11.35 10.58 8.09
C ALA A 98 12.06 10.31 9.43
N ASP A 99 12.18 9.04 9.82
CA ASP A 99 12.94 8.65 11.02
C ASP A 99 14.46 8.83 10.87
N ARG A 100 14.96 8.99 9.64
CA ARG A 100 16.40 9.02 9.31
C ARG A 100 16.88 10.36 8.76
N LEU A 101 15.99 11.17 8.24
CA LEU A 101 16.29 12.42 7.56
C LEU A 101 15.74 13.61 8.33
N ALA A 102 16.32 14.79 8.10
CA ALA A 102 15.78 16.02 8.63
C ALA A 102 14.49 16.41 7.89
N VAL A 103 13.57 17.08 8.58
CA VAL A 103 12.41 17.71 7.93
C VAL A 103 12.89 18.67 6.84
N GLY A 104 12.28 18.59 5.66
CA GLY A 104 12.65 19.36 4.47
C GLY A 104 13.72 18.68 3.60
N SER A 105 14.33 17.57 4.04
CA SER A 105 15.28 16.82 3.21
C SER A 105 14.65 16.41 1.88
N ARG A 106 15.46 16.51 0.82
CA ARG A 106 15.09 16.11 -0.54
C ARG A 106 15.29 14.62 -0.72
N VAL A 107 14.34 13.96 -1.37
CA VAL A 107 14.37 12.52 -1.64
C VAL A 107 14.13 12.30 -3.13
N LEU A 108 15.09 11.67 -3.80
CA LEU A 108 14.97 11.33 -5.20
C LEU A 108 13.97 10.18 -5.38
N VAL A 109 12.92 10.41 -6.18
CA VAL A 109 11.84 9.44 -6.38
C VAL A 109 12.02 8.65 -7.68
N VAL A 110 12.24 7.35 -7.54
CA VAL A 110 12.16 6.36 -8.63
C VAL A 110 10.85 5.60 -8.49
N GLY A 111 9.76 6.19 -8.97
CA GLY A 111 8.43 5.60 -8.82
C GLY A 111 7.29 6.55 -9.22
N GLY A 112 6.07 6.14 -8.84
CA GLY A 112 4.83 6.83 -9.20
C GLY A 112 4.32 7.81 -8.16
N GLU A 113 3.07 8.23 -8.36
CA GLU A 113 2.41 9.26 -7.56
C GLU A 113 2.25 8.86 -6.08
N GLY A 114 2.06 7.57 -5.79
CA GLY A 114 1.98 7.09 -4.39
C GLY A 114 3.19 7.52 -3.55
N LEU A 115 4.41 7.39 -4.08
CA LEU A 115 5.63 7.86 -3.40
C LEU A 115 5.73 9.39 -3.34
N ARG A 116 5.37 10.07 -4.43
CA ARG A 116 5.42 11.54 -4.51
C ARG A 116 4.47 12.20 -3.51
N ALA A 117 3.29 11.62 -3.29
CA ALA A 117 2.32 12.09 -2.33
C ALA A 117 2.66 11.71 -0.87
N ALA A 118 3.32 10.56 -0.66
CA ALA A 118 3.65 10.08 0.69
C ALA A 118 4.77 10.91 1.36
N LEU A 119 5.74 11.42 0.60
CA LEU A 119 6.89 12.15 1.14
C LEU A 119 6.51 13.50 1.80
N PRO A 120 5.70 14.38 1.17
CA PRO A 120 5.26 15.62 1.81
C PRO A 120 4.46 15.40 3.10
N ALA A 121 3.69 14.31 3.18
CA ALA A 121 2.90 13.98 4.37
C ALA A 121 3.75 13.74 5.63
N VAL A 122 5.04 13.42 5.46
CA VAL A 122 6.02 13.25 6.54
C VAL A 122 7.06 14.37 6.58
N GLY A 123 6.83 15.47 5.85
CA GLY A 123 7.71 16.64 5.85
C GLY A 123 8.96 16.49 4.97
N LEU A 124 8.98 15.55 4.02
CA LEU A 124 10.09 15.37 3.06
C LEU A 124 9.72 15.94 1.68
N THR A 125 10.73 16.31 0.90
CA THR A 125 10.53 16.94 -0.42
C THR A 125 10.87 15.95 -1.53
N PRO A 126 9.91 15.50 -2.36
CA PRO A 126 10.22 14.66 -3.51
C PRO A 126 10.96 15.46 -4.59
N VAL A 127 12.03 14.89 -5.14
CA VAL A 127 12.78 15.43 -6.29
C VAL A 127 12.95 14.39 -7.39
N THR A 128 13.34 14.81 -8.58
CA THR A 128 13.43 13.95 -9.78
C THR A 128 14.80 13.87 -10.40
N SER A 129 15.75 14.71 -9.99
CA SER A 129 17.13 14.68 -10.47
C SER A 129 18.10 14.52 -9.32
N GLY A 130 19.21 13.82 -9.57
CA GLY A 130 20.36 13.80 -8.68
C GLY A 130 21.01 15.19 -8.50
N ASP A 131 20.82 16.10 -9.45
CA ASP A 131 21.32 17.48 -9.36
C ASP A 131 20.58 18.32 -8.31
N ASP A 132 19.44 17.83 -7.82
CA ASP A 132 18.65 18.48 -6.77
C ASP A 132 19.22 18.25 -5.35
N ASP A 133 20.42 17.63 -5.23
CA ASP A 133 21.08 17.29 -3.96
C ASP A 133 20.18 16.47 -3.01
N PRO A 134 19.70 15.28 -3.44
CA PRO A 134 18.89 14.41 -2.61
C PRO A 134 19.70 13.79 -1.48
N ALA A 135 19.09 13.69 -0.29
CA ALA A 135 19.66 13.04 0.88
C ALA A 135 19.37 11.52 0.93
N ALA A 136 18.45 11.04 0.09
CA ALA A 136 18.13 9.63 -0.07
C ALA A 136 17.47 9.37 -1.43
N VAL A 137 17.49 8.10 -1.86
CA VAL A 137 16.68 7.60 -2.98
C VAL A 137 15.55 6.73 -2.42
N VAL A 138 14.32 6.91 -2.92
CA VAL A 138 13.20 6.01 -2.66
C VAL A 138 12.71 5.39 -3.96
N GLN A 139 12.51 4.08 -3.95
CA GLN A 139 12.12 3.33 -5.13
C GLN A 139 10.86 2.51 -4.87
N GLY A 140 9.94 2.56 -5.82
CA GLY A 140 8.70 1.79 -5.80
C GLY A 140 8.20 1.59 -7.22
N PHE A 141 7.44 0.52 -7.42
CA PHE A 141 6.86 0.24 -8.73
C PHE A 141 5.92 1.37 -9.19
N SER A 142 5.97 1.69 -10.48
CA SER A 142 4.94 2.40 -11.23
C SER A 142 5.06 1.98 -12.70
N PRO A 143 3.94 1.87 -13.45
CA PRO A 143 3.98 1.57 -14.88
C PRO A 143 4.79 2.60 -15.69
N ASP A 144 4.95 3.82 -15.18
CA ASP A 144 5.66 4.91 -15.85
C ASP A 144 7.17 4.94 -15.55
N VAL A 145 7.68 4.03 -14.71
CA VAL A 145 9.13 3.97 -14.40
C VAL A 145 9.91 3.62 -15.65
N GLY A 146 10.65 4.60 -16.16
CA GLY A 146 11.47 4.49 -17.37
C GLY A 146 12.97 4.50 -17.11
N TRP A 147 13.74 4.33 -18.20
CA TRP A 147 15.20 4.31 -18.18
C TRP A 147 15.82 5.52 -17.49
N ALA A 148 15.33 6.74 -17.78
CA ALA A 148 15.87 7.97 -17.22
C ALA A 148 15.82 7.98 -15.67
N GLN A 149 14.68 7.63 -15.07
CA GLN A 149 14.54 7.59 -13.62
C GLN A 149 15.43 6.51 -12.98
N LEU A 150 15.56 5.35 -13.65
CA LEU A 150 16.45 4.29 -13.18
C LEU A 150 17.92 4.74 -13.20
N VAL A 151 18.34 5.47 -14.22
CA VAL A 151 19.70 6.01 -14.32
C VAL A 151 19.96 7.04 -13.23
N GLU A 152 19.06 8.01 -13.03
CA GLU A 152 19.15 9.00 -11.95
C GLU A 152 19.30 8.31 -10.58
N GLY A 153 18.43 7.35 -10.29
CA GLY A 153 18.50 6.58 -9.05
C GLY A 153 19.80 5.80 -8.89
N CYS A 154 20.26 5.11 -9.95
CA CYS A 154 21.51 4.36 -9.92
C CYS A 154 22.73 5.27 -9.68
N ILE A 155 22.77 6.44 -10.32
CA ILE A 155 23.87 7.40 -10.17
C ILE A 155 23.87 7.95 -8.74
N ALA A 156 22.73 8.36 -8.21
CA ALA A 156 22.60 8.87 -6.85
C ALA A 156 23.06 7.83 -5.81
N VAL A 157 22.55 6.59 -5.88
CA VAL A 157 22.96 5.51 -4.97
C VAL A 157 24.47 5.25 -5.06
N ARG A 158 25.04 5.28 -6.27
CA ARG A 158 26.49 5.11 -6.46
C ARG A 158 27.31 6.26 -5.87
N ALA A 159 26.75 7.47 -5.81
CA ALA A 159 27.36 8.64 -5.21
C ALA A 159 27.27 8.65 -3.66
N GLY A 160 26.60 7.67 -3.05
CA GLY A 160 26.46 7.54 -1.60
C GLY A 160 25.21 8.20 -1.03
N VAL A 161 24.23 8.51 -1.88
CA VAL A 161 22.87 8.89 -1.49
C VAL A 161 22.08 7.66 -1.03
#